data_AF-A0A526ZN40-F1
#
_entry.id   AF-A0A526ZN40-F1
#
_cell.length_a   1.000
_cell.length_b   1.000
_cell.length_c   1.000
_cell.angle_alpha   90.00
_cell.angle_beta   90.00
_cell.angle_gamma   90.00
#
_symmetry.space_group_name_H-M   'P 1'
#
loop_
_entity.id
_entity.type
_entity.pdbx_description
1 polymer ?
#
loop_
_entity_poly.entity_id
_entity_poly.type
_entity_poly.pdbx_seq_one_letter_code
_entity_poly.pdbx_strand_id
1 'polypeptide(L)'
;TGTPFRTMDFEAQIAAVRQGIGITTLPCFVGDTDPLLERVPGTNLHLYGPIWVLTQGETRKTKRVRLLTEFVSRRLAAYAPLLAGLSISRD
;
A
#
# COMPACT_ATOMS: atom_id res chain seq x y z
N THR A 1 -29.73 1.09 12.83
CA THR A 1 -28.74 1.08 11.74
C THR A 1 -27.52 1.83 12.22
N GLY A 2 -26.41 1.14 12.48
CA GLY A 2 -25.23 1.74 13.11
C GLY A 2 -24.55 2.75 12.19
N THR A 3 -24.16 3.90 12.71
CA THR A 3 -23.34 4.88 12.00
C THR A 3 -22.01 4.23 11.60
N PRO A 4 -21.57 4.34 10.33
CA PRO A 4 -20.29 3.76 9.93
C PRO A 4 -19.13 4.39 10.71
N PHE A 5 -18.21 3.55 11.18
CA PHE A 5 -16.93 4.00 11.72
C PHE A 5 -16.11 4.64 10.59
N ARG A 6 -15.63 5.87 10.79
CA ARG A 6 -14.83 6.60 9.78
C ARG A 6 -13.56 7.16 10.42
N THR A 7 -12.44 6.94 9.75
CA THR A 7 -11.15 7.51 10.11
C THR A 7 -10.27 7.62 8.85
N MET A 8 -9.40 8.63 8.82
CA MET A 8 -8.38 8.79 7.78
C MET A 8 -7.05 8.13 8.17
N ASP A 9 -6.93 7.66 9.41
CA ASP A 9 -5.72 7.03 9.93
C ASP A 9 -5.71 5.51 9.66
N PHE A 10 -4.63 5.01 9.07
CA PHE A 10 -4.49 3.62 8.65
C PHE A 10 -4.45 2.65 9.83
N GLU A 11 -3.74 3.01 10.90
CA GLU A 11 -3.63 2.19 12.11
C GLU A 11 -4.98 2.04 12.81
N ALA A 12 -5.77 3.12 12.87
CA ALA A 12 -7.12 3.08 13.39
C ALA A 12 -8.06 2.19 12.53
N GLN A 13 -7.90 2.17 11.20
CA GLN A 13 -8.66 1.25 10.34
C GLN A 13 -8.31 -0.22 10.62
N ILE A 14 -7.01 -0.52 10.73
CA ILE A 14 -6.51 -1.87 11.05
C ILE A 14 -7.00 -2.32 12.44
N ALA A 15 -6.90 -1.45 13.44
CA ALA A 15 -7.38 -1.74 14.79
C ALA A 15 -8.88 -2.02 14.80
N ALA A 16 -9.68 -1.22 14.08
CA ALA A 16 -11.13 -1.40 14.01
C ALA A 16 -11.51 -2.76 13.39
N VAL A 17 -10.93 -3.12 12.23
CA VAL A 17 -11.25 -4.41 11.58
C VAL A 17 -10.78 -5.60 12.42
N ARG A 18 -9.62 -5.50 13.10
CA ARG A 18 -9.15 -6.53 14.05
C ARG A 18 -10.11 -6.73 15.23
N GLN A 19 -10.82 -5.70 15.64
CA GLN A 19 -11.85 -5.77 16.69
C GLN A 19 -13.22 -6.18 16.15
N GLY A 20 -13.31 -6.62 14.89
CA GLY A 20 -14.56 -7.06 14.27
C GLY A 20 -15.46 -5.91 13.83
N ILE A 21 -14.96 -4.68 13.75
CA ILE A 21 -15.73 -3.52 13.29
C ILE A 21 -15.71 -3.49 11.75
N GLY A 22 -16.53 -4.35 11.15
CA GLY A 22 -16.79 -4.36 9.71
C GLY A 22 -15.61 -4.84 8.86
N ILE A 23 -15.49 -4.27 7.65
CA ILE A 23 -14.41 -4.55 6.67
C ILE A 23 -13.78 -3.24 6.21
N THR A 24 -12.53 -3.28 5.73
CA THR A 24 -11.82 -2.09 5.24
C THR A 24 -10.99 -2.40 3.99
N THR A 25 -10.61 -1.35 3.25
CA THR A 25 -9.67 -1.42 2.14
C THR A 25 -8.27 -1.08 2.63
N LEU A 26 -7.33 -2.02 2.49
CA LEU A 26 -5.92 -1.83 2.86
C LEU A 26 -5.03 -2.12 1.64
N PRO A 27 -3.83 -1.54 1.55
CA PRO A 27 -2.79 -2.03 0.66
C PRO A 27 -2.54 -3.51 0.98
N CYS A 28 -2.57 -4.35 -0.04
CA CYS A 28 -2.44 -5.80 0.15
C CYS A 28 -1.19 -6.17 0.93
N PHE A 29 -0.05 -5.53 0.66
CA PHE A 29 1.20 -5.77 1.37
C PHE A 29 1.17 -5.40 2.86
N VAL A 30 0.17 -4.65 3.32
CA VAL A 30 -0.09 -4.39 4.75
C VAL A 30 -1.04 -5.46 5.28
N GLY A 31 -2.20 -5.64 4.64
CA GLY A 31 -3.21 -6.62 5.07
C GLY A 31 -2.72 -8.06 5.09
N ASP A 32 -1.98 -8.49 4.08
CA ASP A 32 -1.46 -9.87 3.94
C ASP A 32 -0.40 -10.21 5.01
N THR A 33 0.21 -9.20 5.64
CA THR A 33 1.21 -9.40 6.70
C THR A 33 0.58 -9.54 8.09
N ASP A 34 -0.71 -9.23 8.20
CA ASP A 34 -1.44 -9.28 9.45
C ASP A 34 -2.12 -10.64 9.64
N PRO A 35 -1.66 -11.48 10.59
CA PRO A 35 -2.21 -12.83 10.77
C PRO A 35 -3.65 -12.85 11.29
N LEU A 36 -4.18 -11.71 11.73
CA LEU A 36 -5.56 -11.58 12.20
C LEU A 36 -6.52 -11.13 11.09
N LEU A 37 -6.01 -10.88 9.88
CA LEU A 37 -6.79 -10.42 8.74
C LEU A 37 -6.72 -11.41 7.60
N GLU A 38 -7.79 -11.43 6.81
CA GLU A 38 -7.86 -12.15 5.56
C GLU A 38 -8.42 -11.23 4.47
N ARG A 39 -8.07 -11.52 3.22
CA ARG A 39 -8.70 -10.83 2.09
C ARG A 39 -10.16 -11.25 1.99
N VAL A 40 -11.05 -10.27 1.79
CA VAL A 40 -12.48 -10.55 1.59
C VAL A 40 -12.68 -11.46 0.37
N PRO A 41 -13.31 -12.64 0.51
CA PRO A 41 -13.49 -13.57 -0.60
C PRO A 41 -14.26 -12.97 -1.78
N GLY A 42 -13.90 -13.36 -3.00
CA GLY A 42 -14.59 -12.90 -4.22
C GLY A 42 -14.30 -11.45 -4.61
N THR A 43 -13.31 -10.80 -3.99
CA THR A 43 -12.90 -9.45 -4.35
C THR A 43 -11.72 -9.46 -5.34
N ASN A 44 -11.78 -8.57 -6.34
CA ASN A 44 -10.68 -8.36 -7.28
C ASN A 44 -9.67 -7.35 -6.72
N LEU A 45 -8.42 -7.47 -7.13
CA LEU A 45 -7.40 -6.46 -6.87
C LEU A 45 -7.77 -5.13 -7.52
N HIS A 46 -7.74 -4.06 -6.74
CA HIS A 46 -7.94 -2.70 -7.25
C HIS A 46 -6.58 -2.00 -7.37
N LEU A 47 -6.11 -1.82 -8.61
CA LEU A 47 -4.87 -1.10 -8.89
C LEU A 47 -5.11 0.41 -8.86
N TYR A 48 -4.50 1.09 -7.89
CA TYR A 48 -4.60 2.55 -7.73
C TYR A 48 -3.81 3.36 -8.76
N GLY A 49 -2.96 2.70 -9.56
CA GLY A 49 -2.15 3.32 -10.60
C GLY A 49 -0.65 3.29 -10.31
N PRO A 50 0.16 3.98 -11.14
CA PRO A 50 1.62 3.97 -11.01
C PRO A 50 2.09 4.78 -9.80
N ILE A 51 3.23 4.37 -9.23
CA ILE A 51 3.95 5.13 -8.20
C ILE A 51 4.89 6.12 -8.88
N TRP A 52 4.86 7.37 -8.42
CA TRP A 52 5.68 8.45 -8.95
C TRP A 52 6.72 8.92 -7.93
N VAL A 53 7.96 9.10 -8.38
CA VAL A 53 8.99 9.81 -7.62
C VAL A 53 9.04 11.26 -8.10
N LEU A 54 8.43 12.16 -7.34
CA LEU A 54 8.36 13.58 -7.68
C LEU A 54 9.59 14.34 -7.17
N THR A 55 10.16 15.19 -8.03
CA THR A 55 11.29 16.06 -7.69
C THR A 55 11.02 17.48 -8.18
N GLN A 56 11.54 18.48 -7.48
CA GLN A 56 11.37 19.88 -7.88
C GLN A 56 12.15 20.17 -9.18
N GLY A 57 11.52 20.88 -10.11
CA GLY A 57 11.97 21.06 -11.50
C GLY A 57 13.44 21.43 -11.68
N GLU A 58 13.95 22.40 -10.92
CA GLU A 58 15.36 22.80 -11.05
C GLU A 58 16.33 21.87 -10.32
N THR A 59 15.91 21.32 -9.17
CA THR A 59 16.75 20.40 -8.39
C THR A 59 16.97 19.06 -9.09
N ARG A 60 16.04 18.63 -9.95
CA ARG A 60 16.12 17.34 -10.68
C ARG A 60 17.37 17.23 -11.57
N LYS A 61 17.94 18.37 -12.00
CA LYS A 61 19.14 18.44 -12.84
C LYS A 61 20.42 18.22 -12.04
N THR A 62 20.38 18.36 -10.70
CA THR A 62 21.56 18.18 -9.86
C THR A 62 21.96 16.71 -9.78
N LYS A 63 23.27 16.42 -9.80
CA LYS A 63 23.79 15.04 -9.76
C LYS A 63 23.27 14.26 -8.55
N ARG A 64 23.23 14.90 -7.36
CA ARG A 64 22.77 14.28 -6.11
C ARG A 64 21.31 13.84 -6.19
N VAL A 65 20.42 14.72 -6.67
CA VAL A 65 18.99 14.38 -6.80
C VAL A 65 18.78 13.28 -7.82
N ARG A 66 19.46 13.35 -8.98
CA ARG A 66 19.36 12.30 -10.00
C ARG A 66 19.78 10.92 -9.47
N LEU A 67 20.91 10.84 -8.76
CA LEU A 67 21.40 9.58 -8.19
C LEU A 67 20.45 9.02 -7.13
N LEU A 68 19.88 9.88 -6.28
CA LEU A 68 18.89 9.47 -5.29
C LEU A 68 17.62 8.95 -5.96
N THR A 69 17.09 9.69 -6.95
CA THR A 69 15.89 9.27 -7.69
C THR A 69 16.11 7.93 -8.37
N GLU A 70 17.25 7.72 -9.04
CA GLU A 70 17.58 6.44 -9.67
C GLU A 70 17.66 5.30 -8.63
N PHE A 71 18.31 5.55 -7.49
CA PHE A 71 18.40 4.57 -6.41
C PHE A 71 17.01 4.18 -5.87
N VAL A 72 16.17 5.16 -5.55
CA VAL A 72 14.82 4.94 -5.02
C VAL A 72 13.94 4.23 -6.04
N SER A 73 13.93 4.69 -7.30
CA SER A 73 13.14 4.07 -8.37
C SER A 73 13.52 2.61 -8.60
N ARG A 74 14.82 2.28 -8.61
CA ARG A 74 15.26 0.87 -8.75
C ARG A 74 14.79 0.00 -7.57
N ARG A 75 14.86 0.52 -6.36
CA ARG A 75 14.41 -0.21 -5.16
C ARG A 75 12.90 -0.42 -5.17
N LEU A 76 12.11 0.61 -5.51
CA LEU A 76 10.66 0.50 -5.63
C LEU A 76 10.24 -0.51 -6.71
N ALA A 77 10.92 -0.52 -7.86
CA ALA A 77 10.67 -1.48 -8.93
C ALA A 77 10.85 -2.94 -8.48
N ALA A 78 11.81 -3.21 -7.58
CA ALA A 78 12.01 -4.54 -7.02
C ALA A 78 10.82 -5.02 -6.16
N TYR A 79 10.01 -4.10 -5.63
CA TYR A 79 8.79 -4.41 -4.88
C TYR A 79 7.51 -4.36 -5.74
N ALA A 80 7.61 -4.21 -7.06
CA ALA A 80 6.44 -4.04 -7.93
C ALA A 80 5.37 -5.14 -7.76
N PRO A 81 5.70 -6.45 -7.68
CA PRO A 81 4.68 -7.48 -7.45
C PRO A 81 3.96 -7.31 -6.11
N LEU A 82 4.71 -7.03 -5.04
CA LEU A 82 4.18 -6.80 -3.70
C LEU A 82 3.24 -5.57 -3.67
N LEU A 83 3.67 -4.47 -4.29
CA LEU A 83 2.90 -3.22 -4.39
C LEU A 83 1.66 -3.37 -5.28
N ALA A 84 1.69 -4.25 -6.27
CA ALA A 84 0.54 -4.62 -7.08
C ALA A 84 -0.42 -5.60 -6.38
N GLY A 85 -0.13 -6.00 -5.14
CA GLY A 85 -0.94 -6.94 -4.38
C GLY A 85 -0.89 -8.38 -4.89
N LEU A 86 0.11 -8.69 -5.71
CA LEU A 86 0.43 -10.05 -6.15
C LEU A 86 1.18 -10.71 -4.99
N SER A 87 0.44 -11.30 -4.04
CA SER A 87 1.04 -12.03 -2.93
C SER A 87 1.69 -13.31 -3.43
N ILE A 88 2.89 -13.58 -2.91
CA ILE A 88 3.47 -14.93 -2.90
C ILE A 88 2.56 -15.77 -2.00
N SER A 89 1.99 -16.85 -2.53
CA SER A 89 1.21 -17.82 -1.75
C SER A 89 1.97 -18.17 -0.48
N ARG A 90 1.35 -17.95 0.69
CA ARG A 90 1.74 -18.66 1.90
C ARG A 90 0.97 -19.95 1.87
N ASP A 91 1.63 -20.99 1.35
CA ASP A 91 1.23 -22.37 1.59
C ASP A 91 1.26 -22.67 3.11
#